data_AF-A0A367HJG6-F1
#
_entry.id   AF-A0A367HJG6-F1
#
_cell.length_a   1.000
_cell.length_b   1.000
_cell.length_c   1.000
_cell.angle_alpha   90.00
_cell.angle_beta   90.00
_cell.angle_gamma   90.00
#
_symmetry.space_group_name_H-M   'P 1'
#
loop_
_entity.id
_entity.type
_entity.pdbx_description
1 polymer ?
#
loop_
_entity_poly.entity_id
_entity_poly.type
_entity_poly.pdbx_seq_one_letter_code
_entity_poly.pdbx_strand_id
1 'polypeptide(L)'
;MLLASTAEAPAWGLSISQGAELGSGTVYPILERLVDHGWITGREETGPHPGRPARRYYELTSAGRAQAAEAFNKRRSLFGK
;
A
#
# COMPACT_ATOMS: atom_id res chain seq x y z
N MET A 1 -3.59 -3.45 -6.69
CA MET A 1 -2.29 -2.88 -6.29
C MET A 1 -2.53 -1.64 -5.46
N LEU A 2 -2.25 -1.66 -4.15
CA LEU A 2 -2.69 -0.78 -3.05
C LEU A 2 -3.90 0.16 -3.29
N LEU A 3 -3.84 1.08 -4.24
CA LEU A 3 -4.99 1.89 -4.69
C LEU A 3 -6.24 1.07 -5.06
N ALA A 4 -6.04 -0.13 -5.62
CA ALA A 4 -7.12 -1.04 -6.00
C ALA A 4 -7.35 -2.19 -4.99
N SER A 5 -6.75 -2.13 -3.78
CA SER A 5 -6.95 -3.19 -2.79
C SER A 5 -8.36 -3.12 -2.20
N THR A 6 -9.00 -4.26 -2.05
CA THR A 6 -10.28 -4.42 -1.35
C THR A 6 -10.13 -5.43 -0.22
N ALA A 7 -11.16 -5.61 0.60
CA ALA A 7 -11.17 -6.65 1.63
C ALA A 7 -10.99 -8.07 1.03
N GLU A 8 -11.52 -8.30 -0.17
CA GLU A 8 -11.45 -9.58 -0.90
C GLU A 8 -10.14 -9.78 -1.66
N ALA A 9 -9.48 -8.68 -2.03
CA ALA A 9 -8.18 -8.68 -2.70
C ALA A 9 -7.19 -7.75 -1.99
N PRO A 10 -6.76 -8.09 -0.76
CA PRO A 10 -5.90 -7.22 0.04
C PRO A 10 -4.51 -7.14 -0.57
N ALA A 11 -3.95 -5.93 -0.61
CA ALA A 11 -2.55 -5.75 -0.97
C ALA A 11 -1.68 -6.19 0.20
N TRP A 12 -0.56 -6.87 -0.08
CA TRP A 12 0.40 -7.30 0.94
C TRP A 12 1.81 -6.86 0.54
N GLY A 13 2.69 -6.65 1.51
CA GLY A 13 3.95 -5.92 1.30
C GLY A 13 4.74 -6.34 0.06
N LEU A 14 4.99 -7.64 -0.14
CA LEU A 14 5.73 -8.11 -1.31
C LEU A 14 4.91 -8.03 -2.61
N SER A 15 3.58 -8.20 -2.59
CA SER A 15 2.82 -7.89 -3.80
C SER A 15 3.02 -6.43 -4.15
N ILE A 16 2.87 -5.50 -3.19
CA ILE A 16 3.10 -4.04 -3.34
C ILE A 16 4.47 -3.74 -3.96
N SER A 17 5.53 -4.35 -3.45
CA SER A 17 6.86 -4.24 -4.03
C SER A 17 6.91 -4.67 -5.50
N GLN A 18 6.33 -5.81 -5.84
CA GLN A 18 6.33 -6.34 -7.21
C GLN A 18 5.57 -5.43 -8.17
N GLY A 19 4.36 -5.00 -7.83
CA GLY A 19 3.56 -4.16 -8.72
C GLY A 19 3.98 -2.68 -8.76
N ALA A 20 4.80 -2.23 -7.80
CA ALA A 20 5.46 -0.93 -7.88
C ALA A 20 6.83 -1.01 -8.58
N GLU A 21 7.32 -2.20 -8.89
CA GLU A 21 8.68 -2.45 -9.42
C GLU A 21 9.78 -1.82 -8.53
N LEU A 22 9.56 -1.88 -7.21
CA LEU A 22 10.48 -1.34 -6.21
C LEU A 22 10.94 -2.43 -5.25
N GLY A 23 12.20 -2.35 -4.83
CA GLY A 23 12.77 -3.26 -3.84
C GLY A 23 12.07 -3.16 -2.47
N SER A 24 12.07 -4.25 -1.72
CA SER A 24 11.49 -4.31 -0.37
C SER A 24 12.09 -3.26 0.57
N GLY A 25 13.41 -3.02 0.50
CA GLY A 25 14.09 -1.99 1.28
C GLY A 25 13.59 -0.55 1.02
N THR A 26 12.94 -0.30 -0.11
CA THR A 26 12.30 0.98 -0.43
C THR A 26 10.83 0.97 -0.05
N VAL A 27 10.13 -0.13 -0.34
CA VAL A 27 8.68 -0.22 -0.17
C VAL A 27 8.27 -0.24 1.30
N TYR A 28 8.93 -1.02 2.15
CA TYR A 28 8.52 -1.14 3.56
C TYR A 28 8.64 0.18 4.32
N PRO A 29 9.74 0.96 4.21
CA PRO A 29 9.80 2.28 4.84
C PRO A 29 8.74 3.27 4.33
N ILE A 30 8.33 3.17 3.07
CA ILE A 30 7.22 3.98 2.53
C ILE A 30 5.90 3.55 3.16
N LEU A 31 5.64 2.24 3.25
CA LEU A 31 4.42 1.71 3.86
C LEU A 31 4.33 2.10 5.34
N GLU A 32 5.43 2.06 6.08
CA GLU A 32 5.48 2.52 7.47
C GLU A 32 5.09 4.00 7.58
N ARG A 33 5.68 4.89 6.78
CA ARG A 33 5.31 6.31 6.77
C ARG A 33 3.84 6.53 6.43
N LEU A 34 3.30 5.77 5.47
CA LEU A 34 1.90 5.86 5.11
C LEU A 34 0.97 5.41 6.24
N VAL A 35 1.39 4.42 7.06
CA VAL A 35 0.69 4.02 8.28
C VAL A 35 0.78 5.12 9.33
N ASP A 36 1.97 5.69 9.56
CA ASP A 36 2.20 6.76 10.54
C ASP A 36 1.38 8.02 10.22
N HIS A 37 1.19 8.33 8.95
CA HIS A 37 0.31 9.41 8.49
C HIS A 37 -1.18 9.06 8.51
N GLY A 38 -1.54 7.82 8.86
CA GLY A 38 -2.92 7.34 8.87
C GLY A 38 -3.55 7.22 7.48
N TRP A 39 -2.74 7.14 6.42
CA TRP A 39 -3.20 7.02 5.04
C TRP A 39 -3.50 5.57 4.65
N ILE A 40 -2.82 4.62 5.29
CA ILE A 40 -3.14 3.21 5.20
C ILE A 40 -3.25 2.58 6.58
N THR A 41 -3.98 1.48 6.68
CA THR A 41 -3.90 0.57 7.82
C THR A 41 -3.05 -0.64 7.45
N GLY A 42 -2.34 -1.19 8.44
CA GLY A 42 -1.62 -2.44 8.31
C GLY A 42 -2.22 -3.48 9.26
N ARG A 43 -2.53 -4.68 8.77
CA ARG A 43 -2.94 -5.82 9.60
C ARG A 43 -2.11 -7.04 9.29
N GLU A 44 -1.82 -7.84 10.31
CA GLU A 44 -1.22 -9.14 10.09
C GLU A 44 -2.25 -10.15 9.60
N GLU A 45 -1.80 -11.08 8.78
CA GLU A 45 -2.58 -12.21 8.32
C GLU A 45 -2.85 -13.18 9.47
N THR A 46 -4.11 -13.49 9.70
CA THR A 46 -4.54 -14.37 10.78
C THR A 46 -4.47 -15.84 10.37
N GLY A 47 -4.37 -16.73 11.37
CA GLY A 47 -4.30 -18.18 11.17
C GLY A 47 -2.87 -18.74 11.04
N PRO A 48 -2.74 -20.08 10.91
CA PRO A 48 -1.45 -20.74 10.80
C PRO A 48 -0.81 -20.57 9.41
N HIS A 49 0.50 -20.27 9.38
CA HIS A 49 1.29 -20.08 8.15
C HIS A 49 2.49 -21.03 8.11
N PRO A 50 2.29 -22.35 7.94
CA PRO A 50 3.41 -23.29 7.90
C PRO A 50 4.31 -23.00 6.69
N GLY A 51 5.62 -22.86 6.94
CA GLY A 51 6.63 -22.68 5.90
C GLY A 51 6.82 -21.24 5.38
N ARG A 52 6.15 -20.24 5.95
CA ARG A 52 6.40 -18.82 5.66
C ARG A 52 5.99 -17.90 6.82
N PRO A 53 6.52 -16.67 6.92
CA PRO A 53 5.96 -15.67 7.82
C PRO A 53 4.54 -15.27 7.42
N ALA A 54 3.77 -14.75 8.39
CA ALA A 54 2.48 -14.12 8.16
C ALA A 54 2.63 -12.95 7.18
N ARG A 55 1.68 -12.76 6.27
CA ARG A 55 1.65 -11.56 5.43
C ARG A 55 1.20 -10.37 6.26
N ARG A 56 1.75 -9.19 5.95
CA ARG A 56 1.17 -7.92 6.37
C ARG A 56 0.35 -7.34 5.24
N TYR A 57 -0.96 -7.22 5.46
CA TYR A 57 -1.92 -6.63 4.54
C TYR A 57 -2.04 -5.14 4.78
N TYR A 58 -2.23 -4.40 3.69
CA TYR A 58 -2.37 -2.95 3.70
C TYR A 58 -3.62 -2.53 2.95
N GLU A 59 -4.30 -1.52 3.49
CA GLU A 59 -5.53 -0.98 2.92
C GLU A 59 -5.56 0.54 3.09
N LEU A 60 -6.04 1.27 2.09
CA LEU A 60 -6.21 2.72 2.20
C LEU A 60 -7.30 3.07 3.21
N THR A 61 -7.03 4.08 4.03
CA THR A 61 -8.07 4.77 4.78
C THR A 61 -8.83 5.73 3.87
N SER A 62 -9.93 6.30 4.39
CA SER A 62 -10.64 7.38 3.68
C SER A 62 -9.74 8.60 3.45
N ALA A 63 -8.89 8.95 4.42
CA ALA A 63 -7.89 10.01 4.27
C ALA A 63 -6.85 9.67 3.20
N GLY A 64 -6.33 8.44 3.19
CA GLY A 64 -5.39 7.99 2.18
C GLY A 64 -5.96 8.00 0.77
N ARG A 65 -7.24 7.63 0.60
CA ARG A 65 -7.93 7.72 -0.70
C ARG A 65 -7.99 9.17 -1.22
N ALA A 66 -8.31 10.13 -0.35
CA ALA A 66 -8.35 11.55 -0.70
C ALA A 66 -6.96 12.07 -1.11
N GLN A 67 -5.92 11.74 -0.33
CA GLN A 67 -4.54 12.14 -0.61
C GLN A 67 -3.99 11.51 -1.90
N ALA A 68 -4.32 10.25 -2.16
CA ALA A 68 -3.95 9.59 -3.41
C ALA A 68 -4.58 10.27 -4.64
N ALA A 69 -5.86 10.65 -4.55
CA ALA A 69 -6.54 11.37 -5.63
C ALA A 69 -5.90 12.76 -5.88
N GLU A 70 -5.55 13.48 -4.82
CA GLU A 70 -4.86 14.77 -4.92
C GLU A 70 -3.47 14.62 -5.58
N ALA A 71 -2.68 13.65 -5.14
CA ALA A 71 -1.36 13.36 -5.71
C ALA A 71 -1.45 12.99 -7.20
N PHE A 72 -2.46 12.21 -7.59
CA PHE A 72 -2.70 11.86 -8.99
C PHE A 72 -3.02 13.09 -9.85
N ASN A 73 -3.88 13.98 -9.35
CA ASN A 73 -4.22 15.22 -10.03
C ASN A 73 -3.01 16.14 -10.18
N LYS A 74 -2.20 16.30 -9.11
CA LYS A 74 -0.95 17.07 -9.15
C LYS A 74 0.01 16.50 -10.20
N ARG A 75 0.24 15.19 -10.19
CA ARG A 75 1.10 14.54 -11.18
C ARG A 75 0.61 14.78 -12.61
N ARG A 76 -0.68 14.61 -12.87
CA ARG A 76 -1.25 14.87 -14.20
C ARG A 76 -1.06 16.32 -14.67
N SER A 77 -1.18 17.30 -13.76
CA SER A 77 -0.94 18.71 -14.10
C SER A 77 0.53 19.04 -14.41
N LEU A 78 1.48 18.29 -13.82
CA LEU A 78 2.91 18.46 -14.04
C LEU A 78 3.39 17.86 -15.37
N PHE A 79 2.76 16.78 -15.82
CA PHE A 79 3.13 16.05 -17.04
C PHE A 79 2.18 16.30 -18.23
N GLY A 80 1.18 17.17 -18.08
CA GLY A 80 0.16 17.49 -19.09
C GLY A 80 0.46 18.74 -19.93
N LYS A 81 1.72 18.95 -20.34
CA LYS A 81 2.11 19.94 -21.36
C LYS A 81 2.79 19.24 -22.53
#